data_AF-A0A845BHQ8-F1
#
_entry.id   AF-A0A845BHQ8-F1
#
_cell.length_a   1.000
_cell.length_b   1.000
_cell.length_c   1.000
_cell.angle_alpha   90.00
_cell.angle_beta   90.00
_cell.angle_gamma   90.00
#
_symmetry.space_group_name_H-M   'P 1'
#
loop_
_entity.id
_entity.type
_entity.pdbx_description
1 polymer ?
#
loop_
_entity_poly.entity_id
_entity_poly.type
_entity_poly.pdbx_seq_one_letter_code
_entity_poly.pdbx_strand_id
1 'polypeptide(L)' 'MRRTLDTHWFLSLEGAKNKIEPWRRGYNVSRPHSALEQLTLLEFAVQTARNGP' A
#
# COMPACT_ATOMS: atom_id res chain seq x y z
N MET A 1 -21.24 -7.35 -13.67
CA MET A 1 -21.31 -6.03 -12.99
C MET A 1 -20.90 -6.22 -11.52
N ARG A 2 -20.07 -5.29 -11.05
CA ARG A 2 -19.25 -5.32 -9.82
C ARG A 2 -20.13 -5.50 -8.57
N ARG A 3 -20.02 -6.63 -7.89
CA ARG A 3 -20.65 -6.83 -6.57
C ARG A 3 -19.84 -6.01 -5.57
N THR A 4 -20.34 -4.82 -5.25
CA THR A 4 -19.69 -3.83 -4.38
C THR A 4 -19.57 -4.38 -2.97
N LEU A 5 -18.38 -4.26 -2.39
CA LEU A 5 -18.15 -4.57 -0.97
C LEU A 5 -19.11 -3.73 -0.13
N ASP A 6 -19.74 -4.43 0.80
CA ASP A 6 -20.75 -3.97 1.73
C ASP A 6 -20.44 -2.58 2.33
N THR A 7 -21.27 -1.60 2.00
CA THR A 7 -21.16 -0.19 2.41
C THR A 7 -21.35 0.01 3.92
N HIS A 8 -21.66 -1.03 4.70
CA HIS A 8 -21.93 -0.91 6.13
C HIS A 8 -20.68 -0.64 6.96
N TRP A 9 -19.47 -0.99 6.49
CA TRP A 9 -18.24 -0.82 7.31
C TRP A 9 -17.51 0.51 7.08
N PHE A 10 -17.86 1.20 5.98
CA PHE A 10 -17.24 2.45 5.60
C PHE A 10 -18.33 3.49 5.33
N LEU A 11 -18.65 4.26 6.37
CA LEU A 11 -19.61 5.38 6.34
C LEU A 11 -19.30 6.40 5.21
N SER A 12 -18.05 6.46 4.75
CA SER A 12 -17.63 7.16 3.53
C SER A 12 -16.29 6.62 3.00
N LEU A 13 -16.03 6.79 1.70
CA LEU A 13 -14.72 6.49 1.09
C LEU A 13 -13.59 7.31 1.71
N GLU A 14 -13.89 8.54 2.13
CA GLU A 14 -12.93 9.42 2.81
C GLU A 14 -12.54 8.86 4.19
N GLY A 15 -13.52 8.43 4.98
CA GLY A 15 -13.27 7.79 6.27
C GLY A 15 -12.51 6.47 6.14
N ALA A 16 -12.78 5.69 5.09
CA ALA A 16 -12.04 4.48 4.76
C ALA A 16 -10.57 4.79 4.45
N LYS A 17 -10.31 5.79 3.60
CA LYS A 17 -8.96 6.23 3.25
C LYS A 17 -8.22 6.71 4.49
N ASN A 18 -8.82 7.59 5.29
CA ASN A 18 -8.17 8.12 6.49
C ASN A 18 -7.76 7.04 7.50
N LYS A 19 -8.53 5.95 7.60
CA LYS A 19 -8.18 4.80 8.47
C LYS A 19 -7.08 3.93 7.88
N ILE A 20 -7.06 3.73 6.56
CA ILE A 20 -6.12 2.79 5.89
C ILE A 20 -4.79 3.47 5.55
N GLU A 21 -4.77 4.78 5.29
CA GLU A 21 -3.57 5.51 4.87
C GLU A 21 -2.37 5.40 5.86
N PRO A 22 -2.56 5.52 7.19
CA PRO A 22 -1.47 5.32 8.13
C PRO A 22 -0.86 3.91 8.05
N TRP A 23 -1.73 2.89 7.95
CA TRP A 23 -1.29 1.50 7.79
C TRP A 23 -0.57 1.28 6.45
N ARG A 24 -1.12 1.82 5.35
CA ARG A 24 -0.52 1.75 4.01
C ARG A 24 0.88 2.36 3.98
N ARG A 25 1.04 3.55 4.57
CA ARG A 25 2.35 4.22 4.67
C ARG A 25 3.35 3.39 5.48
N GLY A 26 2.95 2.92 6.65
CA GLY A 26 3.82 2.08 7.49
C GLY A 26 4.24 0.79 6.78
N TYR A 27 3.28 0.10 6.16
CA TYR A 27 3.51 -1.15 5.44
C TYR A 27 4.54 -0.99 4.30
N ASN A 28 4.44 0.09 3.53
CA ASN A 28 5.34 0.35 2.40
C ASN A 28 6.78 0.67 2.82
N VAL A 29 6.99 1.14 4.05
CA VAL A 29 8.29 1.58 4.55
C VAL A 29 8.95 0.56 5.48
N SER A 30 8.17 -0.22 6.23
CA SER A 30 8.71 -1.02 7.34
C SER A 30 8.68 -2.52 7.10
N ARG A 31 8.05 -2.99 6.02
CA ARG A 31 7.89 -4.43 5.77
C ARG A 31 8.70 -4.86 4.57
N PRO A 32 9.77 -5.65 4.77
CA PRO A 32 10.48 -6.27 3.67
C PRO A 32 9.61 -7.35 3.03
N HIS A 33 9.60 -7.39 1.71
CA HIS A 33 8.84 -8.37 0.94
C HIS A 33 9.80 -9.38 0.32
N SER A 34 9.58 -10.67 0.56
CA SER A 34 10.43 -11.72 -0.05
C SER A 34 10.40 -11.73 -1.57
N ALA A 35 9.31 -11.26 -2.18
CA ALA A 35 9.19 -11.07 -3.63
C ALA A 35 10.03 -9.90 -4.17
N LEU A 36 10.47 -8.99 -3.29
CA LEU A 36 11.33 -7.85 -3.61
C LEU A 36 12.74 -8.04 -3.01
N GLU A 37 13.23 -9.29 -2.94
CA GLU A 37 14.55 -9.60 -2.37
C GLU A 37 14.75 -9.14 -0.92
N GLN A 38 13.69 -9.17 -0.09
CA GLN A 38 13.69 -8.61 1.27
C GLN A 38 13.79 -7.08 1.33
N LEU A 39 13.52 -6.37 0.22
CA LEU A 39 13.38 -4.92 0.23
C LEU A 39 11.96 -4.52 0.62
N THR A 40 11.85 -3.38 1.27
CA THR A 40 10.58 -2.68 1.42
C THR A 40 10.16 -2.08 0.06
N LEU A 41 8.87 -1.80 -0.10
CA LEU A 41 8.36 -1.15 -1.31
C LEU A 41 9.06 0.20 -1.59
N LEU A 42 9.39 0.96 -0.53
CA LEU A 42 10.14 2.21 -0.68
C LEU A 42 11.56 1.96 -1.20
N GLU A 43 12.29 1.01 -0.62
CA GLU A 43 13.65 0.67 -1.05
C GLU A 43 13.67 0.14 -2.49
N PHE A 44 12.69 -0.70 -2.85
CA PHE A 44 12.54 -1.17 -4.23
C PHE A 44 12.24 -0.02 -5.20
N ALA A 45 11.39 0.94 -4.85
CA ALA A 45 11.14 2.12 -5.67
C ALA A 45 12.40 2.98 -5.86
N VAL A 46 13.21 3.13 -4.81
CA VAL A 46 14.51 3.81 -4.89
C VAL A 46 15.49 3.02 -5.77
N GLN A 47 15.51 1.69 -5.65
CA GLN A 47 16.39 0.82 -6.43
C GLN A 47 16.04 0.84 -7.92
N THR A 48 14.75 0.75 -8.26
CA THR A 48 14.28 0.85 -9.65
C THR A 48 14.48 2.25 -10.25
N ALA A 49 14.33 3.31 -9.46
CA ALA A 49 14.66 4.67 -9.90
C ALA A 49 16.16 4.89 -10.14
N ARG A 50 17.03 4.21 -9.37
CA ARG A 50 18.49 4.22 -9.55
C ARG A 50 18.93 3.38 -10.75
N ASN A 51 18.29 2.22 -10.93
CA ASN A 51 18.55 1.29 -12.00
C ASN A 51 17.61 1.57 -13.18
N GLY A 52 17.50 2.83 -13.62
CA GLY A 52 16.59 3.24 -14.70
C GLY A 52 16.58 2.28 -15.90
N PRO A 53 15.48 2.25 -16.68
CA PRO A 53 15.16 1.17 -17.63
C PRO A 53 16.30 0.77 -18.57
#